data_AF-A0A5J4Y4Z1-F1
#
_entry.id   AF-A0A5J4Y4Z1-F1
#
_cell.length_a   1.000
_cell.length_b   1.000
_cell.length_c   1.000
_cell.angle_alpha   90.00
_cell.angle_beta   90.00
_cell.angle_gamma   90.00
#
_symmetry.space_group_name_H-M   'P 1'
#
loop_
_entity.id
_entity.type
_entity.pdbx_description
1 polymer ?
#
loop_
_entity_poly.entity_id
_entity_poly.type
_entity_poly.pdbx_seq_one_letter_code
_entity_poly.pdbx_strand_id
1 'polypeptide(L)'
;MVKATVSLAAKIGKGLATPAAPSTTAEGKAKDFFREVCRILPWTVSNYKLDELITVRDLRRNVAEQFQKHSKVTNPQVVDILIYKGREELEMVALQHKQRHHLVNDYISVPAERKLDAARAAAISPFMDRFYRNMDAYGRG
;
A
#
# COMPACT_ATOMS: atom_id res chain seq x y z
N MET A 1 -1.56 -30.81 13.11
CA MET A 1 -0.58 -29.98 12.36
C MET A 1 -0.80 -28.48 12.59
N VAL A 2 -0.85 -28.00 13.85
CA VAL A 2 -1.19 -26.60 14.19
C VAL A 2 0.03 -25.79 14.69
N LYS A 3 1.20 -26.43 14.86
CA LYS A 3 2.40 -25.81 15.47
C LYS A 3 3.26 -24.98 14.49
N ALA A 4 2.98 -24.98 13.19
CA ALA A 4 3.82 -24.31 12.19
C ALA A 4 3.47 -22.82 11.95
N THR A 5 2.23 -22.42 12.18
CA THR A 5 1.76 -21.04 11.91
C THR A 5 2.23 -20.04 12.98
N VAL A 6 2.29 -20.46 14.24
CA VAL A 6 2.76 -19.62 15.37
C VAL A 6 4.25 -19.24 15.21
N SER A 7 5.06 -20.09 14.57
CA SER A 7 6.50 -19.86 14.41
C SER A 7 6.84 -18.81 13.35
N LEU A 8 5.96 -18.53 12.38
CA LEU A 8 6.21 -17.50 11.37
C LEU A 8 5.92 -16.10 11.92
N ALA A 9 4.83 -15.94 12.69
CA ALA A 9 4.57 -14.74 13.49
C ALA A 9 5.74 -14.43 14.45
N ALA A 10 6.29 -15.46 15.10
CA ALA A 10 7.47 -15.32 15.96
C ALA A 10 8.78 -14.99 15.20
N LYS A 11 8.92 -15.40 13.93
CA LYS A 11 10.06 -15.03 13.07
C LYS A 11 9.94 -13.63 12.48
N ILE A 12 8.71 -13.15 12.21
CA ILE A 12 8.43 -11.73 11.93
C ILE A 12 8.85 -10.89 13.15
N GLY A 13 8.57 -11.39 14.36
CA GLY A 13 9.04 -10.81 15.64
C GLY A 13 10.56 -10.69 15.80
N LYS A 14 11.36 -11.58 15.19
CA LYS A 14 12.84 -11.56 15.31
C LYS A 14 13.54 -10.64 14.30
N GLY A 15 12.87 -10.28 13.20
CA GLY A 15 13.37 -9.31 12.21
C GLY A 15 12.98 -7.86 12.51
N LEU A 16 12.07 -7.66 13.47
CA LEU A 16 11.82 -6.38 14.13
C LEU A 16 13.02 -6.11 15.05
N ALA A 17 14.09 -5.56 14.48
CA ALA A 17 15.15 -4.92 15.25
C ALA A 17 14.50 -4.11 16.38
N THR A 18 15.02 -4.26 17.61
CA THR A 18 14.62 -3.50 18.80
C THR A 18 14.23 -2.10 18.37
N PRO A 19 12.95 -1.69 18.53
CA PRO A 19 12.57 -0.37 18.11
C PRO A 19 13.47 0.59 18.88
N ALA A 20 14.19 1.45 18.14
CA ALA A 20 14.65 2.70 18.71
C ALA A 20 13.45 3.30 19.46
N ALA A 21 13.69 3.87 20.65
CA ALA A 21 12.62 4.31 21.56
C ALA A 21 11.47 4.95 20.76
N PRO A 22 10.22 4.46 20.94
CA PRO A 22 9.11 4.88 20.10
C PRO A 22 9.05 6.39 20.12
N SER A 23 9.13 6.99 18.94
CA SER A 23 9.15 8.43 18.83
C SER A 23 7.86 9.02 19.40
N THR A 24 8.00 10.10 20.17
CA THR A 24 6.88 10.72 20.88
C THR A 24 6.06 11.61 19.95
N THR A 25 6.68 12.14 18.90
CA THR A 25 6.04 12.98 17.88
C THR A 25 5.21 12.15 16.90
N ALA A 26 4.05 12.68 16.47
CA ALA A 26 3.19 12.04 15.48
C ALA A 26 3.92 11.70 14.17
N GLU A 27 4.77 12.60 13.67
CA GLU A 27 5.58 12.34 12.47
C GLU A 27 6.58 11.19 12.66
N GLY A 28 7.20 11.13 13.83
CA GLY A 28 8.10 10.04 14.18
C GLY A 28 7.36 8.70 14.15
N LYS A 29 6.19 8.62 14.80
CA LYS A 29 5.39 7.38 14.86
C LYS A 29 5.03 6.90 13.45
N ALA A 30 4.68 7.83 12.56
CA ALA A 30 4.40 7.51 11.17
C ALA A 30 5.64 6.99 10.42
N LYS A 31 6.83 7.57 10.67
CA LYS A 31 8.11 7.09 10.11
C LYS A 31 8.50 5.72 10.65
N ASP A 32 8.29 5.46 11.93
CA ASP A 32 8.57 4.18 12.56
C ASP A 32 7.65 3.08 11.99
N PHE A 33 6.36 3.39 11.84
CA PHE A 33 5.40 2.51 11.18
C PHE A 33 5.76 2.26 9.71
N PHE A 34 6.16 3.28 8.96
CA PHE A 34 6.61 3.12 7.58
C PHE A 34 7.82 2.16 7.46
N ARG A 35 8.78 2.24 8.39
CA ARG A 35 9.93 1.34 8.44
C ARG A 35 9.50 -0.10 8.75
N GLU A 36 8.54 -0.30 9.64
CA GLU A 36 7.93 -1.62 9.92
C GLU A 36 7.31 -2.21 8.66
N VAL A 37 6.48 -1.44 7.94
CA VAL A 37 5.88 -1.88 6.68
C VAL A 37 6.97 -2.27 5.68
N CYS A 38 7.99 -1.42 5.48
CA CYS A 38 9.06 -1.69 4.52
C CYS A 38 9.87 -2.98 4.79
N ARG A 39 9.91 -3.45 6.04
CA ARG A 39 10.56 -4.71 6.43
C ARG A 39 9.71 -5.93 6.09
N ILE A 40 8.37 -5.81 6.10
CA ILE A 40 7.48 -6.93 5.74
C ILE A 40 7.34 -7.11 4.23
N LEU A 41 7.51 -6.04 3.44
CA LEU A 41 7.23 -6.07 1.99
C LEU A 41 7.97 -7.18 1.22
N PRO A 42 9.26 -7.50 1.48
CA PRO A 42 9.93 -8.63 0.82
C PRO A 42 9.22 -9.96 1.08
N TRP A 43 8.75 -10.18 2.32
CA TRP A 43 7.97 -11.37 2.67
C TRP A 43 6.62 -11.35 1.95
N THR A 44 5.92 -10.21 1.92
CA THR A 44 4.64 -10.07 1.22
C THR A 44 4.77 -10.40 -0.27
N VAL A 45 5.80 -9.87 -0.94
CA VAL A 45 6.05 -10.16 -2.37
C VAL A 45 6.23 -11.66 -2.60
N SER A 46 7.04 -12.32 -1.77
CA SER A 46 7.30 -13.76 -1.91
C SER A 46 6.09 -14.64 -1.58
N ASN A 47 5.28 -14.29 -0.57
CA ASN A 47 4.14 -15.11 -0.13
C ASN A 47 2.95 -14.97 -1.06
N TYR A 48 2.73 -13.78 -1.60
CA TYR A 48 1.64 -13.49 -2.53
C TYR A 48 2.03 -13.65 -4.01
N LYS A 49 3.26 -14.11 -4.30
CA LYS A 49 3.80 -14.34 -5.65
C LYS A 49 3.86 -13.09 -6.53
N LEU A 50 4.05 -11.92 -5.93
CA LEU A 50 3.93 -10.60 -6.61
C LEU A 50 5.16 -10.26 -7.47
N ASP A 51 6.17 -11.14 -7.52
CA ASP A 51 7.44 -10.96 -8.21
C ASP A 51 7.31 -10.72 -9.72
N GLU A 52 6.29 -11.31 -10.35
CA GLU A 52 5.97 -11.08 -11.77
C GLU A 52 5.37 -9.70 -12.05
N LEU A 53 4.78 -9.05 -11.04
CA LEU A 53 4.03 -7.81 -11.20
C LEU A 53 4.80 -6.59 -10.72
N ILE A 54 5.60 -6.72 -9.66
CA ILE A 54 6.26 -5.58 -9.02
C ILE A 54 7.57 -5.98 -8.33
N THR A 55 8.56 -5.09 -8.40
CA THR A 55 9.77 -5.23 -7.59
C THR A 55 9.54 -4.73 -6.16
N VAL A 56 10.27 -5.28 -5.19
CA VAL A 56 10.21 -4.79 -3.79
C VAL A 56 10.52 -3.29 -3.70
N ARG A 57 11.42 -2.78 -4.56
CA ARG A 57 11.75 -1.36 -4.64
C ARG A 57 10.56 -0.52 -5.06
N ASP A 58 9.87 -0.93 -6.13
CA ASP A 58 8.69 -0.23 -6.64
C ASP A 58 7.53 -0.32 -5.64
N LEU A 59 7.37 -1.46 -4.97
CA LEU A 59 6.34 -1.61 -3.93
C LEU A 59 6.61 -0.67 -2.74
N ARG A 60 7.86 -0.53 -2.30
CA ARG A 60 8.25 0.46 -1.26
C ARG A 60 7.91 1.89 -1.70
N ARG A 61 8.11 2.23 -2.97
CA ARG A 61 7.72 3.54 -3.52
C ARG A 61 6.21 3.72 -3.49
N ASN A 62 5.44 2.73 -3.96
CA ASN A 62 3.98 2.80 -3.96
C ASN A 62 3.41 2.95 -2.54
N VAL A 63 3.99 2.24 -1.56
CA VAL A 63 3.64 2.43 -0.15
C VAL A 63 4.01 3.84 0.32
N ALA A 64 5.18 4.36 -0.02
CA ALA A 64 5.56 5.73 0.33
C ALA A 64 4.58 6.78 -0.23
N GLU A 65 4.06 6.58 -1.45
CA GLU A 65 3.00 7.42 -2.02
C GLU A 65 1.72 7.39 -1.16
N GLN A 66 1.33 6.23 -0.61
CA GLN A 66 0.17 6.14 0.29
C GLN A 66 0.38 6.94 1.58
N PHE A 67 1.57 6.90 2.17
CA PHE A 67 1.89 7.74 3.33
C PHE A 67 1.88 9.23 2.98
N GLN A 68 2.37 9.59 1.79
CA GLN A 68 2.39 10.98 1.31
C GLN A 68 1.00 11.55 1.03
N LYS A 69 0.01 10.73 0.65
CA LYS A 69 -1.39 11.18 0.49
C LYS A 69 -1.95 11.81 1.77
N HIS A 70 -1.45 11.39 2.92
CA HIS A 70 -1.86 11.88 4.23
C HIS A 70 -0.89 12.89 4.84
N SER A 71 0.10 13.40 4.09
CA SER A 71 1.11 14.33 4.60
C SER A 71 0.56 15.65 5.13
N LYS A 72 -0.62 16.06 4.66
CA LYS A 72 -1.29 17.31 5.05
C LYS A 72 -2.05 17.20 6.38
N VAL A 73 -2.14 16.01 6.97
CA VAL A 73 -2.84 15.80 8.24
C VAL A 73 -1.98 16.35 9.39
N THR A 74 -2.43 17.43 10.00
CA THR A 74 -1.71 18.12 11.10
C THR A 74 -2.19 17.69 12.49
N ASN A 75 -3.41 17.17 12.62
CA ASN A 75 -3.95 16.77 13.90
C ASN A 75 -3.32 15.44 14.38
N PRO A 76 -2.62 15.42 15.53
CA PRO A 76 -1.91 14.23 16.02
C PRO A 76 -2.84 13.05 16.33
N GLN A 77 -4.08 13.30 16.77
CA GLN A 77 -5.05 12.22 17.04
C GLN A 77 -5.47 11.52 15.73
N VAL A 78 -5.57 12.28 14.64
CA VAL A 78 -5.90 11.72 13.32
C VAL A 78 -4.72 10.88 12.81
N VAL A 79 -3.48 11.32 13.05
CA VAL A 79 -2.28 10.52 12.73
C VAL A 79 -2.28 9.21 13.48
N ASP A 80 -2.58 9.21 14.79
CA ASP A 80 -2.67 7.98 15.58
C ASP A 80 -3.76 7.03 15.04
N ILE A 81 -4.93 7.55 14.65
CA ILE A 81 -6.00 6.74 14.02
C ILE A 81 -5.56 6.18 12.66
N LEU A 82 -4.86 6.96 11.84
CA LEU A 82 -4.35 6.50 10.54
C LEU A 82 -3.31 5.40 10.70
N ILE A 83 -2.41 5.54 11.68
CA ILE A 83 -1.45 4.50 12.02
C ILE A 83 -2.19 3.24 12.49
N TYR A 84 -3.19 3.38 13.37
CA TYR A 84 -4.01 2.24 13.82
C TYR A 84 -4.65 1.49 12.64
N LYS A 85 -5.33 2.21 11.74
CA LYS A 85 -5.91 1.61 10.52
C LYS A 85 -4.85 0.94 9.63
N GLY A 86 -3.68 1.55 9.51
CA GLY A 86 -2.55 0.98 8.78
C GLY A 86 -2.03 -0.31 9.40
N ARG A 87 -1.98 -0.40 10.74
CA ARG A 87 -1.56 -1.61 11.46
C ARG A 87 -2.55 -2.76 11.28
N GLU A 88 -3.85 -2.48 11.38
CA GLU A 88 -4.90 -3.47 11.13
C GLU A 88 -4.80 -4.01 9.70
N GLU A 89 -4.62 -3.13 8.71
CA GLU A 89 -4.40 -3.52 7.31
C GLU A 89 -3.13 -4.39 7.15
N LEU A 90 -2.02 -4.02 7.80
CA LEU A 90 -0.78 -4.78 7.80
C LEU A 90 -0.97 -6.18 8.41
N GLU A 91 -1.73 -6.28 9.50
CA GLU A 91 -2.07 -7.54 10.15
C GLU A 91 -2.92 -8.44 9.24
N MET A 92 -3.91 -7.87 8.54
CA MET A 92 -4.72 -8.62 7.57
C MET A 92 -3.89 -9.21 6.43
N VAL A 93 -2.81 -8.53 6.02
CA VAL A 93 -1.86 -9.04 5.03
C VAL A 93 -0.92 -10.08 5.65
N ALA A 94 -0.41 -9.84 6.86
CA ALA A 94 0.50 -10.75 7.54
C ALA A 94 -0.15 -12.09 7.91
N LEU A 95 -1.41 -12.07 8.36
CA LEU A 95 -2.23 -13.24 8.68
C LEU A 95 -2.87 -13.90 7.45
N GLN A 96 -2.58 -13.38 6.25
CA GLN A 96 -3.11 -13.90 4.99
C GLN A 96 -4.65 -13.88 4.89
N HIS A 97 -5.31 -12.95 5.59
CA HIS A 97 -6.74 -12.71 5.46
C HIS A 97 -7.08 -11.98 4.15
N LYS A 98 -6.15 -11.17 3.62
CA LYS A 98 -6.25 -10.64 2.25
C LYS A 98 -5.73 -11.64 1.23
N GLN A 99 -6.38 -11.67 0.08
CA GLN A 99 -5.95 -12.40 -1.13
C GLN A 99 -5.08 -11.56 -2.07
N ARG A 100 -4.33 -12.22 -2.97
CA ARG A 100 -3.42 -11.59 -3.97
C ARG A 100 -4.08 -10.44 -4.73
N HIS A 101 -5.30 -10.64 -5.24
CA HIS A 101 -5.96 -9.62 -6.07
C HIS A 101 -6.27 -8.33 -5.29
N HIS A 102 -6.50 -8.39 -3.97
CA HIS A 102 -6.64 -7.19 -3.14
C HIS A 102 -5.33 -6.39 -3.14
N LEU A 103 -4.19 -7.06 -2.94
CA LEU A 103 -2.88 -6.39 -2.95
C LEU A 103 -2.55 -5.77 -4.30
N VAL A 104 -2.92 -6.47 -5.39
CA VAL A 104 -2.71 -5.98 -6.75
C VAL A 104 -3.51 -4.70 -6.99
N ASN A 105 -4.80 -4.70 -6.64
CA ASN A 105 -5.68 -3.55 -6.82
C ASN A 105 -5.26 -2.36 -5.95
N ASP A 106 -4.91 -2.60 -4.69
CA ASP A 106 -4.67 -1.53 -3.71
C ASP A 106 -3.27 -0.91 -3.87
N TYR A 107 -2.25 -1.71 -4.22
CA TYR A 107 -0.84 -1.29 -4.10
C TYR A 107 0.00 -1.42 -5.38
N ILE A 108 -0.45 -2.10 -6.43
CA ILE A 108 0.40 -2.42 -7.61
C ILE A 108 0.05 -1.62 -8.87
N SER A 109 -1.09 -0.90 -8.90
CA SER A 109 -1.63 -0.18 -10.07
C SER A 109 -0.58 0.19 -11.13
N VAL A 110 -0.75 -0.39 -12.33
CA VAL A 110 0.29 -0.55 -13.33
C VAL A 110 0.84 0.82 -13.77
N PRO A 111 2.17 1.04 -13.73
CA PRO A 111 2.78 2.29 -14.18
C PRO A 111 2.41 2.69 -15.62
N ALA A 112 2.09 1.71 -16.48
CA ALA A 112 1.67 1.94 -17.85
C ALA A 112 0.27 2.56 -17.95
N GLU A 113 -0.70 2.07 -17.17
CA GLU A 113 -2.05 2.65 -17.10
C GLU A 113 -2.00 4.06 -16.52
N ARG A 114 -1.25 4.27 -15.43
CA ARG A 114 -1.04 5.62 -14.85
C ARG A 114 -0.41 6.59 -15.86
N LYS A 115 0.54 6.15 -16.67
CA LYS A 115 1.18 6.99 -17.71
C LYS A 115 0.24 7.27 -18.88
N LEU A 116 -0.54 6.28 -19.31
CA LEU A 116 -1.54 6.43 -20.37
C LEU A 116 -2.66 7.39 -19.94
N ASP A 117 -3.16 7.21 -18.72
CA ASP A 117 -4.18 8.09 -18.12
C ASP A 117 -3.64 9.50 -17.92
N ALA A 118 -2.40 9.65 -17.44
CA ALA A 118 -1.76 10.96 -17.32
C ALA A 118 -1.55 11.63 -18.68
N ALA A 119 -1.12 10.89 -19.70
CA ALA A 119 -0.94 11.41 -21.06
C ALA A 119 -2.28 11.81 -21.70
N ARG A 120 -3.31 10.99 -21.53
CA ARG A 120 -4.68 11.27 -22.00
C ARG A 120 -5.30 12.46 -21.27
N ALA A 121 -5.12 12.55 -19.95
CA ALA A 121 -5.58 13.67 -19.14
C ALA A 121 -4.84 14.98 -19.44
N ALA A 122 -3.58 14.91 -19.87
CA ALA A 122 -2.83 16.06 -20.35
C ALA A 122 -3.26 16.49 -21.77
N ALA A 123 -3.68 15.55 -22.61
CA ALA A 123 -4.06 15.80 -24.01
C ALA A 123 -5.52 16.27 -24.17
N ILE A 124 -6.42 15.88 -23.26
CA ILE A 124 -7.87 16.08 -23.40
C ILE A 124 -8.40 16.81 -22.18
N SER A 125 -9.28 17.81 -22.39
CA SER A 125 -9.91 18.51 -21.27
C SER A 125 -10.73 17.54 -20.40
N PRO A 126 -10.83 17.77 -19.06
CA PRO A 126 -11.61 16.91 -18.18
C PRO A 126 -13.08 16.78 -18.60
N PHE A 127 -13.63 17.78 -19.28
CA PHE A 127 -14.94 17.72 -19.89
C PHE A 127 -14.99 16.75 -21.07
N MET A 128 -14.06 16.87 -22.03
CA MET A 128 -14.04 16.04 -23.24
C MET A 128 -13.76 14.57 -22.93
N ASP A 129 -12.89 14.27 -21.97
CA ASP A 129 -12.64 12.89 -21.57
C ASP A 129 -13.90 12.23 -20.97
N ARG A 130 -14.66 12.97 -20.14
CA ARG A 130 -15.96 12.50 -19.64
C ARG A 130 -17.00 12.36 -20.74
N PHE A 131 -17.03 13.29 -21.69
CA PHE A 131 -17.93 13.26 -22.84
C PHE A 131 -17.73 11.99 -23.69
N TYR A 132 -16.49 11.67 -24.07
CA TYR A 132 -16.19 10.47 -24.86
C TYR A 132 -16.51 9.16 -24.12
N ARG A 133 -16.19 9.08 -22.81
CA ARG A 133 -16.54 7.91 -21.99
C ARG A 133 -18.05 7.66 -21.94
N ASN A 134 -18.86 8.72 -21.89
CA ASN A 134 -20.31 8.61 -21.83
C ASN A 134 -20.93 8.28 -23.20
N MET A 135 -20.33 8.75 -24.29
CA MET A 135 -20.72 8.40 -25.66
C MET A 135 -20.42 6.93 -25.99
N ASP A 136 -19.24 6.43 -25.60
CA ASP A 136 -18.85 5.01 -25.80
C ASP A 136 -19.77 4.03 -25.04
N ALA A 137 -20.40 4.49 -23.94
CA ALA A 137 -21.36 3.70 -23.17
C ALA A 137 -22.72 3.55 -23.88
N TYR A 138 -23.10 4.49 -24.75
CA TYR A 138 -24.36 4.47 -25.51
C TYR A 138 -24.25 3.84 -26.90
N GLY A 139 -23.03 3.61 -27.42
CA GLY A 139 -22.78 3.03 -28.74
C GLY A 139 -22.60 1.51 -28.79
N ARG A 140 -22.76 0.80 -27.66
CA ARG A 140 -22.69 -0.68 -27.58
C ARG A 140 -24.05 -1.31 -27.24
N GLY A 141 -25.09 -0.84 -27.92
CA GLY A 141 -26.41 -1.48 -28.00
C GLY A 141 -26.61 -2.09 -29.38
#